data_AF-A0A6B1AHZ7-F1
#
_entry.id   AF-A0A6B1AHZ7-F1
#
_cell.length_a   1.000
_cell.length_b   1.000
_cell.length_c   1.000
_cell.angle_alpha   90.00
_cell.angle_beta   90.00
_cell.angle_gamma   90.00
#
_symmetry.space_group_name_H-M   'P 1'
#
loop_
_entity.id
_entity.type
_entity.pdbx_description
1 polymer ?
#
loop_
_entity_poly.entity_id
_entity_poly.type
_entity_poly.pdbx_seq_one_letter_code
_entity_poly.pdbx_strand_id
1 'polypeptide(L)'
;MGQEARPAGGERPRAREAGVLIGRLPTGPLNAITDVPGVRVGHRTVWVGDSIRTGVTAILPHGDNVFERRVRAAISVGNGFGKLVGLSQVNELGELETPILLTGTLSVFRAADALLDTLLSLPANRDVRSMNPVVGETNDGYLSDIRVRPIRPEHVREALRTAAGGPVEEGTV
;
A
#
# COMPACT_ATOMS: atom_id res chain seq x y z
N MET A 1 -18.38 19.41 6.49
CA MET A 1 -18.20 19.53 5.02
C MET A 1 -18.35 18.13 4.45
N GLY A 2 -19.36 17.95 3.59
CA GLY A 2 -20.04 16.67 3.36
C GLY A 2 -19.19 15.59 2.70
N GLN A 3 -19.39 14.34 3.15
CA GLN A 3 -19.06 13.16 2.37
C GLN A 3 -20.05 13.09 1.20
N GLU A 4 -19.61 13.39 -0.01
CA GLU A 4 -20.39 13.06 -1.20
C GLU A 4 -20.38 11.54 -1.42
N ALA A 5 -21.58 10.98 -1.54
CA ALA A 5 -21.80 9.56 -1.75
C ALA A 5 -21.32 9.14 -3.16
N ARG A 6 -20.68 7.97 -3.24
CA ARG A 6 -20.30 7.32 -4.50
C ARG A 6 -21.51 7.25 -5.45
N PRO A 7 -21.42 7.69 -6.72
CA PRO A 7 -22.39 7.25 -7.71
C PRO A 7 -22.26 5.73 -7.85
N ALA A 8 -23.39 5.02 -7.77
CA ALA A 8 -23.43 3.56 -7.92
C ALA A 8 -23.08 3.18 -9.37
N GLY A 9 -21.79 2.96 -9.63
CA GLY A 9 -21.35 2.26 -10.83
C GLY A 9 -21.76 0.79 -10.70
N GLY A 10 -22.40 0.24 -11.74
CA GLY A 10 -22.77 -1.18 -11.78
C GLY A 10 -21.58 -2.10 -11.46
N GLU A 11 -21.88 -3.31 -10.99
CA GLU A 11 -20.89 -4.31 -10.59
C GLU A 11 -19.91 -4.55 -11.75
N ARG A 12 -18.65 -4.13 -11.58
CA ARG A 12 -17.60 -4.32 -12.58
C ARG A 12 -17.01 -5.72 -12.36
N PRO A 13 -17.21 -6.67 -13.29
CA PRO A 13 -16.73 -8.03 -13.09
C PRO A 13 -15.20 -8.05 -13.09
N ARG A 14 -14.62 -8.91 -12.27
CA ARG A 14 -13.20 -9.26 -12.38
C ARG A 14 -12.96 -10.01 -13.68
N ALA A 15 -11.71 -10.03 -14.17
CA ALA A 15 -11.38 -10.64 -15.46
C ALA A 15 -11.93 -12.06 -15.65
N ARG A 16 -11.82 -12.91 -14.62
CA ARG A 16 -12.32 -14.30 -14.66
C ARG A 16 -13.85 -14.40 -14.69
N GLU A 17 -14.54 -13.51 -13.98
CA GLU A 17 -16.01 -13.42 -14.01
C GLU A 17 -16.52 -12.99 -15.39
N ALA A 18 -15.71 -12.19 -16.10
CA ALA A 18 -15.94 -11.83 -17.50
C ALA A 18 -15.49 -12.90 -18.52
N GLY A 19 -15.06 -14.09 -18.06
CA GLY A 19 -14.59 -15.18 -18.94
C GLY A 19 -13.15 -15.04 -19.46
N VAL A 20 -12.39 -14.04 -18.99
CA VAL A 20 -10.99 -13.84 -19.36
C VAL A 20 -10.09 -14.61 -18.37
N LEU A 21 -9.50 -15.70 -18.85
CA LEU A 21 -8.61 -16.55 -18.06
C LEU A 21 -7.14 -16.23 -18.38
N ILE A 22 -6.36 -15.88 -17.36
CA ILE A 22 -4.93 -15.57 -17.48
C ILE A 22 -4.12 -16.70 -16.83
N GLY A 23 -3.17 -17.27 -17.59
CA GLY A 23 -2.32 -18.35 -17.13
C GLY A 23 -3.02 -19.72 -17.06
N ARG A 24 -2.35 -20.71 -16.47
CA ARG A 24 -2.82 -22.11 -16.38
C ARG A 24 -3.05 -22.62 -14.96
N LEU A 25 -2.61 -21.88 -13.95
CA LEU A 25 -2.72 -22.29 -12.54
C LEU A 25 -4.08 -21.87 -11.97
N PRO A 26 -4.65 -22.64 -11.01
CA PRO A 26 -5.82 -22.23 -10.26
C PRO A 26 -5.49 -21.05 -9.35
N THR A 27 -6.50 -20.24 -9.02
CA THR A 27 -6.39 -19.17 -8.03
C THR A 27 -6.63 -19.71 -6.63
N GLY A 28 -6.25 -18.94 -5.60
CA GLY A 28 -6.83 -19.13 -4.27
C GLY A 28 -8.32 -18.76 -4.24
N PRO A 29 -9.01 -19.02 -3.12
CA PRO A 29 -10.45 -18.80 -2.98
C PRO A 29 -10.87 -17.33 -3.15
N LEU A 30 -9.99 -16.38 -2.81
CA LEU A 30 -10.27 -14.95 -2.95
C LEU A 30 -9.73 -14.39 -4.28
N ASN A 31 -8.84 -15.14 -4.94
CA ASN A 31 -8.07 -14.70 -6.09
C ASN A 31 -7.41 -13.34 -5.79
N ALA A 32 -6.78 -13.24 -4.61
CA ALA A 32 -6.19 -12.01 -4.08
C ALA A 32 -4.90 -12.31 -3.31
N ILE A 33 -4.07 -11.29 -3.05
CA ILE A 33 -2.81 -11.47 -2.32
C ILE A 33 -3.03 -11.99 -0.88
N THR A 34 -4.20 -11.70 -0.31
CA THR A 34 -4.65 -12.16 1.02
C THR A 34 -4.99 -13.66 1.07
N ASP A 35 -4.96 -14.37 -0.06
CA ASP A 35 -4.96 -15.85 -0.06
C ASP A 35 -3.67 -16.42 0.58
N VAL A 36 -2.60 -15.62 0.67
CA VAL A 36 -1.40 -15.97 1.44
C VAL A 36 -1.70 -15.76 2.94
N PRO A 37 -1.60 -16.82 3.78
CA PRO A 37 -1.96 -16.72 5.19
C PRO A 37 -1.22 -15.61 5.93
N GLY A 38 -1.98 -14.79 6.66
CA GLY A 38 -1.45 -13.69 7.47
C GLY A 38 -1.34 -12.36 6.72
N VAL A 39 -1.21 -12.36 5.38
CA VAL A 39 -1.13 -11.13 4.59
C VAL A 39 -2.40 -10.31 4.72
N ARG A 40 -2.25 -8.99 4.87
CA ARG A 40 -3.36 -8.04 5.00
C ARG A 40 -3.19 -6.87 4.05
N VAL A 41 -4.30 -6.36 3.53
CA VAL A 41 -4.33 -5.17 2.67
C VAL A 41 -5.32 -4.16 3.25
N GLY A 42 -4.91 -2.89 3.30
CA GLY A 42 -5.77 -1.78 3.71
C GLY A 42 -5.61 -0.60 2.77
N HIS A 43 -6.71 0.11 2.53
CA HIS A 43 -6.73 1.27 1.64
C HIS A 43 -7.13 2.52 2.41
N ARG A 44 -6.61 3.65 1.96
CA ARG A 44 -7.16 4.96 2.24
C ARG A 44 -7.22 5.77 0.95
N THR A 45 -8.43 5.84 0.38
CA THR A 45 -8.75 6.71 -0.73
C THR A 45 -8.85 8.16 -0.26
N VAL A 46 -8.22 9.08 -0.98
CA VAL A 46 -8.18 10.52 -0.66
C VAL A 46 -8.70 11.30 -1.85
N TRP A 47 -9.98 11.66 -1.80
CA TRP A 47 -10.63 12.51 -2.79
C TRP A 47 -11.05 13.84 -2.15
N VAL A 48 -10.62 14.94 -2.75
CA VAL A 48 -10.90 16.29 -2.25
C VAL A 48 -11.24 17.18 -3.44
N GLY A 49 -12.45 17.75 -3.43
CA GLY A 49 -12.98 18.51 -4.56
C GLY A 49 -12.87 17.72 -5.86
N ASP A 50 -12.49 18.40 -6.95
CA ASP A 50 -12.33 17.79 -8.27
C ASP A 50 -10.86 17.56 -8.67
N SER A 51 -9.92 18.03 -7.86
CA SER A 51 -8.49 18.05 -8.20
C SER A 51 -7.67 16.97 -7.50
N ILE A 52 -8.17 16.30 -6.47
CA ILE A 52 -7.42 15.30 -5.72
C ILE A 52 -8.05 13.92 -5.90
N ARG A 53 -7.31 12.99 -6.52
CA ARG A 53 -7.72 11.61 -6.80
C ARG A 53 -6.55 10.65 -6.55
N THR A 54 -6.19 10.49 -5.27
CA THR A 54 -5.01 9.70 -4.86
C THR A 54 -5.35 8.85 -3.62
N GLY A 55 -4.36 8.21 -3.03
CA GLY A 55 -4.54 7.40 -1.82
C GLY A 55 -3.26 6.79 -1.29
N VAL A 56 -3.43 5.93 -0.28
CA VAL A 56 -2.39 5.05 0.25
C VAL A 56 -2.96 3.64 0.33
N THR A 57 -2.25 2.67 -0.23
CA THR A 57 -2.50 1.25 0.03
C THR A 57 -1.40 0.71 0.93
N ALA A 58 -1.76 0.04 2.02
CA ALA A 58 -0.85 -0.64 2.92
C ALA A 58 -0.96 -2.16 2.71
N ILE A 59 0.19 -2.83 2.60
CA ILE A 59 0.30 -4.29 2.51
C ILE A 59 1.16 -4.75 3.68
N LEU A 60 0.56 -5.50 4.59
CA LEU A 60 1.26 -6.07 5.74
C LEU A 60 1.56 -7.54 5.42
N PRO A 61 2.83 -8.01 5.56
CA PRO A 61 3.17 -9.40 5.29
C PRO A 61 2.54 -10.36 6.32
N HIS A 62 2.22 -9.86 7.52
CA HIS A 62 1.46 -10.56 8.56
C HIS A 62 0.81 -9.56 9.54
N GLY A 63 0.02 -10.07 10.49
CA GLY A 63 -0.64 -9.25 11.53
C GLY A 63 0.22 -8.82 12.71
N ASP A 64 1.41 -9.43 12.89
CA ASP A 64 2.34 -9.10 13.97
C ASP A 64 3.23 -7.88 13.63
N ASN A 65 4.08 -7.47 14.57
CA ASN A 65 5.10 -6.43 14.35
C ASN A 65 6.16 -6.90 13.34
N VAL A 66 6.18 -6.29 12.14
CA VAL A 66 7.09 -6.67 11.03
C VAL A 66 8.56 -6.45 11.38
N PHE A 67 8.86 -5.48 12.24
CA PHE A 67 10.24 -5.22 12.64
C PHE A 67 10.80 -6.37 13.50
N GLU A 68 9.98 -6.92 14.41
CA GLU A 68 10.34 -8.04 15.27
C GLU A 68 10.29 -9.39 14.53
N ARG A 69 9.39 -9.52 13.55
CA ARG A 69 9.18 -10.75 12.76
C ARG A 69 9.40 -10.49 11.27
N ARG A 70 10.64 -10.17 10.90
CA ARG A 70 10.99 -9.85 9.51
C ARG A 70 10.67 -10.98 8.55
N VAL A 71 10.34 -10.62 7.32
CA VAL A 71 10.07 -11.60 6.25
C VAL A 71 11.09 -11.46 5.14
N ARG A 72 11.50 -12.58 4.55
CA ARG A 72 12.42 -12.57 3.41
C ARG A 72 11.79 -11.86 2.22
N ALA A 73 12.56 -11.05 1.52
CA ALA A 73 12.13 -10.31 0.36
C ALA A 73 13.26 -10.05 -0.63
N ALA A 74 12.87 -9.73 -1.85
CA ALA A 74 13.76 -9.30 -2.91
C ALA A 74 13.03 -8.29 -3.79
N ILE A 75 13.78 -7.38 -4.40
CA ILE A 75 13.23 -6.40 -5.34
C ILE A 75 13.97 -6.54 -6.68
N SER A 76 13.20 -6.55 -7.76
CA SER A 76 13.71 -6.49 -9.13
C SER A 76 13.23 -5.21 -9.80
N VAL A 77 14.16 -4.47 -10.43
CA VAL A 77 13.86 -3.23 -11.15
C VAL A 77 13.88 -3.51 -12.65
N GLY A 78 12.69 -3.59 -13.27
CA GLY A 78 12.58 -3.71 -14.73
C GLY A 78 12.93 -2.42 -15.46
N ASN A 79 12.40 -1.28 -15.00
CA ASN A 79 12.79 0.06 -15.42
C ASN A 79 12.78 0.99 -14.21
N GLY A 80 13.86 1.75 -14.00
CA GLY A 80 14.08 2.55 -12.79
C GLY A 80 13.48 3.95 -12.81
N PHE A 81 12.52 4.26 -13.70
CA PHE A 81 11.91 5.60 -13.77
C PHE A 81 10.84 5.80 -12.68
N GLY A 82 11.21 5.56 -11.42
CA GLY A 82 10.33 5.58 -10.26
C GLY A 82 11.06 5.94 -8.97
N LYS A 83 10.34 6.12 -7.88
CA LYS A 83 10.88 6.36 -6.54
C LYS A 83 10.44 5.23 -5.63
N LEU A 84 11.38 4.34 -5.31
CA LEU A 84 11.16 3.23 -4.39
C LEU A 84 12.00 3.46 -3.14
N VAL A 85 11.36 3.88 -2.06
CA VAL A 85 12.03 4.04 -0.76
C VAL A 85 12.26 2.65 -0.18
N GLY A 86 13.44 2.47 0.41
CA GLY A 86 13.84 1.24 1.10
C GLY A 86 14.56 0.19 0.25
N LEU A 87 14.73 0.44 -1.05
CA LEU A 87 15.33 -0.49 -2.01
C LEU A 87 16.72 -1.02 -1.60
N SER A 88 17.63 -0.12 -1.19
CA SER A 88 19.03 -0.47 -0.94
C SER A 88 19.17 -1.51 0.17
N GLN A 89 18.47 -1.34 1.29
CA GLN A 89 18.56 -2.27 2.42
C GLN A 89 17.84 -3.60 2.15
N VAL A 90 16.72 -3.59 1.40
CA VAL A 90 16.09 -4.87 1.00
C VAL A 90 17.03 -5.67 0.08
N ASN A 91 17.75 -5.01 -0.83
CA ASN A 91 18.72 -5.69 -1.68
C ASN A 91 19.94 -6.22 -0.90
N GLU A 92 20.38 -5.49 0.14
CA GLU A 92 21.52 -5.88 0.95
C GLU A 92 21.18 -7.01 1.94
N LEU A 93 20.05 -6.90 2.65
CA LEU A 93 19.70 -7.79 3.75
C LEU A 93 18.70 -8.88 3.36
N GLY A 94 17.99 -8.71 2.23
CA GLY A 94 17.02 -9.70 1.76
C GLY A 94 15.77 -9.82 2.63
N GLU A 95 15.39 -8.76 3.35
CA GLU A 95 14.31 -8.77 4.34
C GLU A 95 13.45 -7.50 4.29
N LEU A 96 12.15 -7.64 4.59
CA LEU A 96 11.26 -6.54 4.97
C LEU A 96 11.18 -6.46 6.49
N GLU A 97 11.36 -5.25 7.01
CA GLU A 97 11.18 -4.93 8.43
C GLU A 97 10.03 -3.93 8.68
N THR A 98 9.30 -3.55 7.62
CA THR A 98 8.11 -2.69 7.69
C THR A 98 7.00 -3.25 6.79
N PRO A 99 5.74 -2.84 6.99
CA PRO A 99 4.73 -2.93 5.94
C PRO A 99 5.19 -2.23 4.65
N ILE A 100 4.59 -2.62 3.52
CA ILE A 100 4.79 -1.95 2.23
C ILE A 100 3.68 -0.93 2.05
N LEU A 101 4.02 0.31 1.65
CA LEU A 101 3.03 1.30 1.23
C LEU A 101 3.11 1.56 -0.28
N LEU A 102 1.97 1.81 -0.91
CA LEU A 102 1.85 2.25 -2.30
C LEU A 102 1.07 3.58 -2.34
N THR A 103 1.56 4.58 -3.07
CA THR A 103 0.94 5.92 -3.15
C THR A 103 1.32 6.66 -4.45
N GLY A 104 0.89 7.92 -4.59
CA GLY A 104 1.28 8.80 -5.70
C GLY A 104 2.74 9.28 -5.62
N THR A 105 3.38 9.51 -6.77
CA THR A 105 4.81 9.82 -6.91
C THR A 105 5.38 10.81 -5.89
N LEU A 106 4.81 12.03 -5.78
CA LEU A 106 5.37 13.07 -4.89
C LEU A 106 4.93 12.92 -3.43
N SER A 107 4.07 11.94 -3.15
CA SER A 107 3.60 11.59 -1.82
C SER A 107 4.46 10.50 -1.15
N VAL A 108 5.30 9.78 -1.91
CA VAL A 108 6.20 8.73 -1.38
C VAL A 108 6.96 9.15 -0.14
N PHE A 109 7.58 10.32 -0.17
CA PHE A 109 8.39 10.80 0.95
C PHE A 109 7.53 11.09 2.19
N ARG A 110 6.31 11.60 2.02
CA ARG A 110 5.37 11.81 3.15
C ARG A 110 4.85 10.49 3.70
N ALA A 111 4.59 9.52 2.82
CA ALA A 111 4.15 8.19 3.23
C ALA A 111 5.25 7.45 4.00
N ALA A 112 6.51 7.54 3.55
CA ALA A 112 7.66 6.94 4.23
C ALA A 112 7.90 7.56 5.62
N ASP A 113 7.87 8.89 5.71
CA ASP A 113 7.98 9.64 6.97
C ASP A 113 6.87 9.27 7.96
N ALA A 114 5.61 9.28 7.50
CA ALA A 114 4.47 8.87 8.32
C ALA A 114 4.49 7.39 8.73
N LEU A 115 5.02 6.50 7.88
CA LEU A 115 5.21 5.09 8.23
C LEU A 115 6.24 4.96 9.36
N LEU A 116 7.37 5.65 9.25
CA LEU A 116 8.41 5.69 10.29
C LEU A 116 7.83 6.19 11.61
N ASP A 117 7.17 7.35 11.62
CA ASP A 117 6.53 7.90 12.82
C ASP A 117 5.55 6.90 13.45
N THR A 118 4.75 6.24 12.61
CA THR A 118 3.77 5.26 13.09
C THR A 118 4.45 4.07 13.74
N LEU A 119 5.47 3.48 13.11
CA LEU A 119 6.15 2.30 13.64
C LEU A 119 7.02 2.62 14.85
N LEU A 120 7.71 3.76 14.88
CA LEU A 120 8.53 4.19 16.02
C LEU A 120 7.68 4.56 17.24
N SER A 121 6.41 4.96 17.04
CA SER A 121 5.48 5.21 18.15
C SER A 121 4.98 3.95 18.86
N LEU A 122 5.19 2.76 18.27
CA LEU A 122 4.75 1.50 18.88
C LEU A 122 5.60 1.19 20.12
N PRO A 123 5.00 0.84 21.27
CA PRO A 123 5.75 0.50 22.48
C PRO A 123 6.77 -0.63 22.29
N ALA A 124 6.46 -1.60 21.41
CA ALA A 124 7.37 -2.69 21.05
C ALA A 124 8.65 -2.21 20.34
N ASN A 125 8.60 -1.05 19.69
CA ASN A 125 9.70 -0.49 18.92
C ASN A 125 10.47 0.61 19.67
N ARG A 126 10.26 0.77 20.98
CA ARG A 126 10.88 1.83 21.81
C ARG A 126 12.41 1.90 21.74
N ASP A 127 13.08 0.76 21.55
CA ASP A 127 14.53 0.66 21.54
C ASP A 127 15.08 0.54 20.10
N VAL A 128 14.23 0.69 19.07
CA VAL A 128 14.64 0.63 17.67
C VAL A 128 15.38 1.91 17.27
N ARG A 129 16.61 1.76 16.77
CA ARG A 129 17.46 2.89 16.38
C ARG A 129 17.14 3.46 15.00
N SER A 130 16.78 2.60 14.06
CA SER A 130 16.47 2.95 12.67
C SER A 130 15.56 1.90 12.07
N MET A 131 14.77 2.30 11.08
CA MET A 131 13.95 1.41 10.27
C MET A 131 14.06 1.81 8.80
N ASN A 132 13.90 0.84 7.92
CA ASN A 132 13.89 1.00 6.48
C ASN A 132 12.46 0.89 5.94
N PRO A 133 11.74 2.01 5.79
CA PRO A 133 10.39 1.98 5.25
C PRO A 133 10.42 1.57 3.78
N VAL A 134 9.49 0.70 3.38
CA VAL A 134 9.34 0.30 1.97
C VAL A 134 8.09 0.97 1.38
N VAL A 135 8.32 1.90 0.45
CA VAL A 135 7.24 2.68 -0.18
C VAL A 135 7.45 2.77 -1.69
N GLY A 136 6.50 2.21 -2.44
CA GLY A 136 6.42 2.27 -3.90
C GLY A 136 5.39 3.28 -4.41
N GLU A 137 5.42 3.56 -5.71
CA GLU A 137 4.56 4.57 -6.31
C GLU A 137 4.27 4.39 -7.79
N THR A 138 3.21 5.09 -8.21
CA THR A 138 2.92 5.41 -9.60
C THR A 138 2.52 6.88 -9.72
N ASN A 139 2.69 7.47 -10.91
CA ASN A 139 2.35 8.87 -11.15
C ASN A 139 0.85 9.03 -11.46
N ASP A 140 0.11 9.64 -10.53
CA ASP A 140 -1.31 9.96 -10.62
C ASP A 140 -1.57 11.40 -11.12
N GLY A 141 -0.53 12.11 -11.55
CA GLY A 141 -0.55 13.55 -11.89
C GLY A 141 -1.47 13.95 -13.04
N TYR A 142 -2.00 12.99 -13.80
CA TYR A 142 -3.03 13.26 -14.82
C TYR A 142 -4.41 13.51 -14.19
N LEU A 143 -4.76 12.78 -13.12
CA LEU A 143 -6.08 12.85 -12.47
C LEU A 143 -6.03 13.57 -11.12
N SER A 144 -4.85 13.69 -10.52
CA SER A 144 -4.66 14.30 -9.22
C SER A 144 -3.64 15.42 -9.31
N ASP A 145 -3.88 16.52 -8.61
CA ASP A 145 -2.88 17.56 -8.37
C ASP A 145 -1.80 17.00 -7.44
N ILE A 146 -0.83 16.34 -8.06
CA ILE A 146 0.25 15.65 -7.36
C ILE A 146 1.21 16.65 -6.67
N ARG A 147 1.23 17.92 -7.12
CA ARG A 147 2.16 18.94 -6.63
C ARG A 147 1.81 19.42 -5.22
N VAL A 148 0.52 19.41 -4.86
CA VAL A 148 0.10 19.80 -3.50
C VAL A 148 0.37 18.70 -2.46
N ARG A 149 0.74 17.49 -2.90
CA ARG A 149 1.14 16.35 -2.06
C ARG A 149 0.11 16.04 -0.97
N PRO A 150 -1.15 15.73 -1.30
CA PRO A 150 -2.28 15.76 -0.35
C PRO A 150 -2.24 14.68 0.74
N ILE A 151 -1.33 13.70 0.65
CA ILE A 151 -1.16 12.65 1.66
C ILE A 151 -0.65 13.23 2.98
N ARG A 152 -1.29 12.81 4.07
CA ARG A 152 -1.02 13.21 5.47
C ARG A 152 -0.80 11.97 6.33
N PRO A 153 -0.18 12.08 7.52
CA PRO A 153 0.07 10.94 8.39
C PRO A 153 -1.18 10.15 8.76
N GLU A 154 -2.32 10.82 8.92
CA GLU A 154 -3.59 10.18 9.26
C GLU A 154 -4.05 9.22 8.16
N HIS A 155 -3.77 9.53 6.89
CA HIS A 155 -4.13 8.66 5.78
C HIS A 155 -3.33 7.35 5.80
N VAL A 156 -2.04 7.43 6.16
CA VAL A 156 -1.15 6.27 6.31
C VAL A 156 -1.59 5.41 7.50
N ARG A 157 -1.83 6.04 8.66
CA ARG A 157 -2.33 5.34 9.85
C ARG A 157 -3.66 4.65 9.59
N GLU A 158 -4.55 5.29 8.83
CA GLU A 158 -5.83 4.69 8.47
C GLU A 158 -5.65 3.46 7.57
N ALA A 159 -4.85 3.55 6.50
CA ALA A 159 -4.57 2.41 5.63
C ALA A 159 -3.92 1.23 6.38
N LEU A 160 -3.00 1.51 7.31
CA LEU A 160 -2.39 0.48 8.17
C LEU A 160 -3.42 -0.16 9.12
N ARG A 161 -4.27 0.66 9.75
CA ARG A 161 -5.28 0.20 10.73
C ARG A 161 -6.40 -0.60 10.08
N THR A 162 -6.80 -0.24 8.86
CA THR A 162 -7.88 -0.94 8.13
C THR A 162 -7.40 -2.21 7.43
N ALA A 163 -6.09 -2.49 7.43
CA ALA A 163 -5.54 -3.65 6.75
C ALA A 163 -6.08 -4.96 7.33
N ALA A 164 -6.71 -5.76 6.46
CA ALA A 164 -7.32 -7.03 6.82
C ALA A 164 -7.01 -8.12 5.78
N GLY A 165 -7.21 -9.38 6.18
CA GLY A 165 -7.32 -10.49 5.23
C GLY A 165 -8.70 -10.52 4.56
N GLY A 166 -8.99 -11.54 3.77
CA GLY A 166 -10.25 -11.64 3.03
C GLY A 166 -10.22 -10.91 1.68
N PRO A 167 -11.39 -10.71 1.02
CA PRO A 167 -11.45 -10.04 -0.27
C PRO A 167 -10.81 -8.63 -0.22
N VAL A 168 -10.15 -8.24 -1.31
CA VAL A 168 -9.48 -6.93 -1.45
C VAL A 168 -10.30 -6.07 -2.41
N GLU A 169 -10.57 -4.81 -2.03
CA GLU A 169 -11.24 -3.85 -2.91
C GLU A 169 -10.32 -3.48 -4.08
N GLU A 170 -10.83 -3.48 -5.31
CA GLU A 170 -10.05 -3.25 -6.53
C GLU A 170 -10.53 -1.99 -7.28
N GLY A 171 -9.67 -1.39 -8.10
CA GLY A 171 -10.01 -0.24 -8.94
C GLY A 171 -9.57 1.10 -8.36
N THR A 172 -10.49 2.06 -8.27
CA THR A 172 -10.19 3.45 -7.83
C THR A 172 -10.34 3.59 -6.31
N VAL A 173 -9.41 3.00 -5.57
CA VAL A 173 -9.35 2.97 -4.10
C VAL A 173 -8.01 3.47 -3.58
#